data_AF-B4WVY8-F1
#
_entry.id   AF-B4WVY8-F1
#
_cell.length_a   1.000
_cell.length_b   1.000
_cell.length_c   1.000
_cell.angle_alpha   90.00
_cell.angle_beta   90.00
_cell.angle_gamma   90.00
#
_symmetry.space_group_name_H-M   'P 1'
#
loop_
_entity.id
_entity.type
_entity.pdbx_description
1 polymer ?
#
loop_
_entity_poly.entity_id
_entity_poly.type
_entity_poly.pdbx_seq_one_letter_code
_entity_poly.pdbx_strand_id
1 'polypeptide(L)'
;MMRRGRRSRRIDRSLPFELRNHRQKRFDNRKQKKVPPSIKANRQLELRVVTELSQLFPISKIVVEYVKARTKKGCSFSPVQVGQKWAIEQLKKLASVRTLYGWQTATMRDHLGLSKSKNKAEQTPQSHAVDGVALAASEFTEYRKYHRNDSRGADWSGLVNITSANFVVIHRPPVSRRQLHLMVPAKGGNRRKYGGTVTRHGFRKGDLVIAEKKGIQSIGWVSGDTKNQVSVSDFDWKRIAQFTASKVQLLYRSTGLLVNCPQRLSVRNASSVAA
;
A
#
# COMPACT_ATOMS: atom_id res chain seq x y z
N MET A 1 1.73 20.67 18.82
CA MET A 1 2.99 20.83 19.58
C MET A 1 2.75 21.76 20.77
N MET A 2 2.93 21.30 22.02
CA MET A 2 2.69 22.11 23.23
C MET A 2 3.56 23.37 23.24
N ARG A 3 3.01 24.49 23.70
CA ARG A 3 3.60 25.85 23.66
C ARG A 3 5.03 25.91 24.25
N ARG A 4 5.29 25.16 25.31
CA ARG A 4 6.59 25.10 26.02
C ARG A 4 7.75 24.61 25.14
N GLY A 5 7.56 23.51 24.41
CA GLY A 5 8.59 22.96 23.51
C GLY A 5 8.77 23.73 22.19
N ARG A 6 7.83 24.62 21.85
CA ARG A 6 7.99 25.60 20.76
C ARG A 6 8.85 26.77 21.21
N ARG A 7 8.63 27.28 22.42
CA ARG A 7 9.39 28.42 22.99
C ARG A 7 10.87 28.11 23.14
N SER A 8 11.24 26.94 23.64
CA SER A 8 12.66 26.55 23.79
C SER A 8 13.41 26.34 22.46
N ARG A 9 12.70 26.28 21.33
CA ARG A 9 13.29 26.19 19.98
C ARG A 9 13.21 27.50 19.21
N ARG A 10 12.68 28.57 19.81
CA ARG A 10 12.71 29.88 19.17
C ARG A 10 14.16 30.34 19.12
N ILE A 11 14.51 30.92 17.98
CA ILE A 11 15.79 31.56 17.80
C ILE A 11 15.72 32.85 18.61
N ASP A 12 16.51 32.90 19.67
CA ASP A 12 16.76 34.15 20.37
C ASP A 12 17.71 34.98 19.50
N ARG A 13 17.22 36.13 19.01
CA ARG A 13 18.01 36.99 18.13
C ARG A 13 18.95 37.92 18.88
N SER A 14 18.79 38.02 20.21
CA SER A 14 19.69 38.80 21.07
C SER A 14 21.06 38.13 21.25
N LEU A 15 21.13 36.80 21.12
CA LEU A 15 22.39 36.06 21.22
C LEU A 15 23.22 36.14 19.93
N PRO A 16 24.57 36.10 20.00
CA PRO A 16 25.46 35.89 18.86
C PRO A 16 25.07 34.65 18.05
N PHE A 17 25.24 34.69 16.73
CA PHE A 17 24.74 33.66 15.79
C PHE A 17 25.15 32.23 16.17
N GLU A 18 26.37 32.05 16.67
CA GLU A 18 26.94 30.76 17.09
C GLU A 18 26.25 30.15 18.31
N LEU A 19 25.70 30.98 19.18
CA LEU A 19 25.00 30.59 20.41
C LEU A 19 23.49 30.41 20.20
N ARG A 20 22.98 30.73 19.00
CA ARG A 20 21.56 30.57 18.68
C ARG A 20 21.21 29.11 18.45
N ASN A 21 19.97 28.75 18.74
CA ASN A 21 19.39 27.43 18.50
C ASN A 21 19.14 27.11 17.00
N HIS A 22 20.09 27.42 16.12
CA HIS A 22 20.03 27.05 14.71
C HIS A 22 20.31 25.55 14.55
N ARG A 23 19.45 24.84 13.81
CA ARG A 23 19.81 23.52 13.31
C ARG A 23 20.71 23.70 12.10
N GLN A 24 21.92 23.14 12.16
CA GLN A 24 22.78 23.01 10.99
C GLN A 24 22.01 22.40 9.81
N LYS A 25 22.26 22.94 8.61
CA LYS A 25 21.69 22.43 7.37
C LYS A 25 22.20 21.00 7.18
N ARG A 26 21.32 20.02 7.41
CA ARG A 26 21.70 18.61 7.30
C ARG A 26 21.85 18.14 5.84
N PHE A 27 21.10 18.73 4.90
CA PHE A 27 21.07 18.30 3.50
C PHE A 27 20.60 19.45 2.58
N ASP A 28 20.99 19.42 1.30
CA ASP A 28 20.47 20.28 0.22
C ASP A 28 19.06 19.89 -0.26
N ASN A 29 18.15 19.70 0.69
CA ASN A 29 16.82 19.14 0.43
C ASN A 29 15.87 20.06 -0.36
N ARG A 30 16.20 21.33 -0.55
CA ARG A 30 15.28 22.36 -1.08
C ARG A 30 15.24 22.45 -2.61
N LYS A 31 16.22 21.89 -3.34
CA LYS A 31 16.31 21.98 -4.81
C LYS A 31 15.92 20.71 -5.57
N GLN A 32 15.54 19.64 -4.87
CA GLN A 32 15.27 18.34 -5.51
C GLN A 32 13.82 18.25 -6.00
N LYS A 33 13.61 17.76 -7.23
CA LYS A 33 12.29 17.44 -7.81
C LYS A 33 11.69 16.20 -7.13
N LYS A 34 11.21 16.36 -5.89
CA LYS A 34 10.66 15.27 -5.08
C LYS A 34 9.16 15.08 -5.33
N VAL A 35 8.72 13.83 -5.29
CA VAL A 35 7.30 13.49 -5.18
C VAL A 35 6.79 13.94 -3.79
N PRO A 36 5.64 14.62 -3.70
CA PRO A 36 5.03 14.97 -2.43
C PRO A 36 4.89 13.74 -1.50
N PRO A 37 5.19 13.86 -0.19
CA PRO A 37 5.22 12.70 0.71
C PRO A 37 3.92 11.90 0.78
N SER A 38 2.76 12.56 0.71
CA SER A 38 1.44 11.91 0.71
C SER A 38 1.24 11.05 -0.54
N ILE A 39 1.57 11.59 -1.72
CA ILE A 39 1.48 10.90 -3.00
C ILE A 39 2.47 9.74 -3.05
N LYS A 40 3.70 9.98 -2.59
CA LYS A 40 4.72 8.94 -2.50
C LYS A 40 4.27 7.78 -1.62
N ALA A 41 3.68 8.06 -0.45
CA ALA A 41 3.16 7.03 0.44
C ALA A 41 2.05 6.19 -0.22
N ASN A 42 1.21 6.80 -1.06
CA ASN A 42 0.20 6.09 -1.83
C ASN A 42 0.80 5.19 -2.91
N ARG A 43 1.69 5.74 -3.75
CA ARG A 43 2.37 4.96 -4.80
C ARG A 43 3.25 3.85 -4.23
N GLN A 44 3.86 4.06 -3.08
CA GLN A 44 4.61 3.01 -2.38
C GLN A 44 3.74 1.84 -1.93
N LEU A 45 2.44 2.05 -1.67
CA LEU A 45 1.54 0.94 -1.36
C LEU A 45 1.31 0.07 -2.58
N GLU A 46 0.96 0.69 -3.71
CA GLU A 46 0.77 0.01 -5.00
C GLU A 46 2.04 -0.76 -5.38
N LEU A 47 3.20 -0.13 -5.26
CA LEU A 47 4.49 -0.77 -5.53
C LEU A 47 4.73 -1.99 -4.64
N ARG A 48 4.39 -1.94 -3.35
CA ARG A 48 4.52 -3.12 -2.48
C ARG A 48 3.62 -4.24 -2.93
N VAL A 49 2.36 -3.95 -3.29
CA VAL A 49 1.45 -4.97 -3.81
C VAL A 49 2.04 -5.65 -5.04
N VAL A 50 2.54 -4.88 -6.01
CA VAL A 50 3.15 -5.44 -7.23
C VAL A 50 4.43 -6.22 -6.91
N THR A 51 5.25 -5.75 -5.97
CA THR A 51 6.45 -6.47 -5.53
C THR A 51 6.11 -7.81 -4.88
N GLU A 52 5.11 -7.88 -4.01
CA GLU A 52 4.65 -9.15 -3.43
C GLU A 52 4.08 -10.07 -4.52
N LEU A 53 3.28 -9.53 -5.44
CA LEU A 53 2.74 -10.30 -6.57
C LEU A 53 3.85 -10.84 -7.48
N SER A 54 4.93 -10.09 -7.72
CA SER A 54 6.07 -10.56 -8.52
C SER A 54 6.86 -11.70 -7.88
N GLN A 55 6.72 -11.91 -6.57
CA GLN A 55 7.30 -13.07 -5.89
C GLN A 55 6.40 -14.31 -6.00
N LEU A 56 5.09 -14.11 -6.19
CA LEU A 56 4.09 -15.18 -6.28
C LEU A 56 3.85 -15.63 -7.73
N PHE A 57 3.94 -14.71 -8.68
CA PHE A 57 3.62 -14.94 -10.09
C PHE A 57 4.71 -14.38 -11.01
N PRO A 58 5.00 -15.06 -12.13
CA PRO A 58 5.93 -14.55 -13.14
C PRO A 58 5.30 -13.38 -13.91
N ILE A 59 5.52 -12.15 -13.45
CA ILE A 59 5.00 -10.94 -14.10
C ILE A 59 5.90 -10.57 -15.29
N SER A 60 5.36 -10.65 -16.52
CA SER A 60 6.08 -10.27 -17.75
C SER A 60 5.82 -8.82 -18.19
N LYS A 61 4.60 -8.33 -18.01
CA LYS A 61 4.16 -6.99 -18.40
C LYS A 61 3.23 -6.37 -17.36
N ILE A 62 3.30 -5.07 -17.21
CA ILE A 62 2.45 -4.26 -16.33
C ILE A 62 1.77 -3.18 -17.16
N VAL A 63 0.45 -3.12 -17.13
CA VAL A 63 -0.33 -2.08 -17.82
C VAL A 63 -0.86 -1.07 -16.81
N VAL A 64 -0.64 0.22 -17.07
CA VAL A 64 -1.05 1.31 -16.17
C VAL A 64 -1.87 2.34 -16.92
N GLU A 65 -3.00 2.75 -16.34
CA GLU A 65 -3.75 3.90 -16.85
C GLU A 65 -3.00 5.21 -16.58
N TYR A 66 -2.76 5.98 -17.64
CA TYR A 66 -2.05 7.25 -17.62
C TYR A 66 -3.01 8.44 -17.68
N VAL A 67 -2.91 9.32 -16.68
CA VAL A 67 -3.77 10.49 -16.57
C VAL A 67 -3.10 11.69 -17.23
N LYS A 68 -3.79 12.29 -18.21
CA LYS A 68 -3.41 13.56 -18.81
C LYS A 68 -4.27 14.69 -18.23
N ALA A 69 -3.78 15.33 -17.18
CA ALA A 69 -4.46 16.49 -16.59
C ALA A 69 -4.35 17.70 -17.53
N ARG A 70 -5.46 18.41 -17.75
CA ARG A 70 -5.45 19.73 -18.37
C ARG A 70 -5.12 20.76 -17.30
N THR A 71 -4.01 21.49 -17.46
CA THR A 71 -3.65 22.61 -16.59
C THR A 71 -4.14 23.92 -17.18
N LYS A 72 -4.61 24.84 -16.32
CA LYS A 72 -4.87 26.23 -16.69
C LYS A 72 -3.56 26.92 -17.07
N LYS A 73 -3.63 27.91 -17.96
CA LYS A 73 -2.48 28.75 -18.36
C LYS A 73 -1.82 29.33 -17.09
N GLY A 74 -0.51 29.11 -16.92
CA GLY A 74 0.25 29.54 -15.73
C GLY A 74 0.38 28.50 -14.61
N CYS A 75 -0.33 27.36 -14.67
CA CYS A 75 -0.14 26.26 -13.73
C CYS A 75 0.71 25.15 -14.37
N SER A 76 1.88 24.88 -13.80
CA SER A 76 2.91 24.03 -14.43
C SER A 76 3.01 22.60 -13.89
N PHE A 77 2.24 22.21 -12.86
CA PHE A 77 2.36 20.87 -12.28
C PHE A 77 1.03 20.27 -11.80
N SER A 78 0.74 19.04 -12.23
CA SER A 78 -0.26 18.17 -11.60
C SER A 78 0.44 17.21 -10.65
N PRO A 79 0.18 17.28 -9.32
CA PRO A 79 0.76 16.34 -8.36
C PRO A 79 0.45 14.87 -8.70
N VAL A 80 -0.72 14.61 -9.29
CA VAL A 80 -1.14 13.27 -9.73
C VAL A 80 -0.20 12.74 -10.81
N GLN A 81 0.12 13.56 -11.82
CA GLN A 81 1.00 13.16 -12.92
C GLN A 81 2.45 12.98 -12.46
N VAL A 82 2.94 13.85 -11.59
CA VAL A 82 4.27 13.70 -10.97
C VAL A 82 4.35 12.37 -10.22
N GLY A 83 3.32 12.03 -9.46
CA GLY A 83 3.21 10.75 -8.76
C GLY A 83 3.15 9.55 -9.69
N GLN A 84 2.36 9.62 -10.76
CA GLN A 84 2.24 8.54 -11.74
C GLN A 84 3.55 8.30 -12.48
N LYS A 85 4.24 9.35 -12.96
CA LYS A 85 5.53 9.22 -13.63
C LYS A 85 6.55 8.52 -12.74
N TRP A 86 6.65 8.95 -11.48
CA TRP A 86 7.53 8.29 -10.51
C TRP A 86 7.16 6.83 -10.27
N ALA A 87 5.86 6.51 -10.16
CA ALA A 87 5.39 5.14 -9.97
C ALA A 87 5.72 4.26 -11.17
N ILE A 88 5.49 4.74 -12.39
CA ILE A 88 5.83 4.05 -13.64
C ILE A 88 7.33 3.77 -13.70
N GLU A 89 8.19 4.74 -13.35
CA GLU A 89 9.64 4.53 -13.26
C GLU A 89 10.03 3.44 -12.26
N GLN A 90 9.31 3.31 -11.14
CA GLN A 90 9.56 2.22 -10.19
C GLN A 90 9.04 0.88 -10.72
N LEU A 91 7.86 0.83 -11.37
CA LEU A 91 7.29 -0.38 -11.94
C LEU A 91 8.15 -0.94 -13.09
N LYS A 92 8.77 -0.06 -13.89
CA LYS A 92 9.72 -0.45 -14.96
C LYS A 92 10.92 -1.24 -14.47
N LYS A 93 11.24 -1.19 -13.17
CA LYS A 93 12.30 -2.00 -12.56
C LYS A 93 11.89 -3.44 -12.30
N LEU A 94 10.58 -3.72 -12.31
CA LEU A 94 10.02 -5.05 -12.04
C LEU A 94 9.68 -5.77 -13.35
N ALA A 95 9.04 -5.08 -14.30
CA ALA A 95 8.67 -5.63 -15.59
C ALA A 95 8.49 -4.52 -16.65
N SER A 96 8.28 -4.91 -17.91
CA SER A 96 7.95 -3.94 -18.96
C SER A 96 6.61 -3.25 -18.68
N VAL A 97 6.55 -1.93 -18.86
CA VAL A 97 5.36 -1.14 -18.53
C VAL A 97 4.76 -0.50 -19.78
N ARG A 98 3.47 -0.78 -20.03
CA ARG A 98 2.66 -0.13 -21.07
C ARG A 98 1.68 0.83 -20.41
N THR A 99 1.45 1.97 -21.05
CA THR A 99 0.49 2.96 -20.57
C THR A 99 -0.70 3.07 -21.52
N LEU A 100 -1.90 3.15 -20.96
CA LEU A 100 -3.14 3.40 -21.70
C LEU A 100 -3.86 4.64 -21.19
N TYR A 101 -4.63 5.29 -22.04
CA TYR A 101 -5.51 6.38 -21.65
C TYR A 101 -6.87 5.85 -21.20
N GLY A 102 -7.55 6.59 -20.31
CA GLY A 102 -8.84 6.14 -19.76
C GLY A 102 -9.94 5.86 -20.78
N TRP A 103 -9.92 6.52 -21.95
CA TRP A 103 -10.88 6.20 -23.03
C TRP A 103 -10.61 4.82 -23.64
N GLN A 104 -9.35 4.39 -23.72
CA GLN A 104 -8.98 3.05 -24.21
C GLN A 104 -9.46 1.98 -23.22
N THR A 105 -9.31 2.24 -21.92
CA THR A 105 -9.84 1.37 -20.86
C THR A 105 -11.35 1.21 -20.98
N ALA A 106 -12.08 2.30 -21.26
CA ALA A 106 -13.53 2.27 -21.42
C ALA A 106 -13.95 1.41 -22.62
N THR A 107 -13.34 1.61 -23.79
CA THR A 107 -13.60 0.81 -24.99
C THR A 107 -13.30 -0.67 -24.77
N MET A 108 -12.19 -0.98 -24.08
CA MET A 108 -11.81 -2.35 -23.73
C MET A 108 -12.83 -3.02 -22.82
N ARG A 109 -13.30 -2.29 -21.80
CA ARG A 109 -14.32 -2.77 -20.85
C ARG A 109 -15.63 -3.11 -21.56
N ASP A 110 -16.05 -2.28 -22.52
CA ASP A 110 -17.27 -2.50 -23.29
C ASP A 110 -17.14 -3.72 -24.22
N HIS A 111 -15.98 -3.90 -24.87
CA HIS A 111 -15.69 -5.08 -25.69
C HIS A 111 -15.70 -6.39 -24.89
N LEU A 112 -15.17 -6.36 -23.66
CA LEU A 112 -15.12 -7.52 -22.78
C LEU A 112 -16.43 -7.77 -22.02
N GLY A 113 -17.47 -6.94 -22.22
CA GLY A 113 -18.75 -7.08 -21.54
C GLY A 113 -18.69 -6.85 -20.02
N LEU A 114 -17.69 -6.10 -19.54
CA LEU A 114 -17.46 -5.92 -18.10
C LEU A 114 -18.31 -4.77 -17.52
N SER A 115 -19.38 -5.13 -16.81
CA SER A 115 -20.25 -4.16 -16.13
C SER A 115 -19.59 -3.56 -14.89
N LYS A 116 -19.57 -2.22 -14.81
CA LYS A 116 -19.06 -1.48 -13.66
C LYS A 116 -20.20 -1.14 -12.70
N SER A 117 -20.02 -1.42 -11.40
CA SER A 117 -21.00 -0.99 -10.39
C SER A 117 -20.97 0.54 -10.24
N LYS A 118 -22.15 1.15 -10.05
CA LYS A 118 -22.27 2.58 -9.76
C LYS A 118 -21.90 2.89 -8.29
N ASN A 119 -22.00 1.90 -7.41
CA ASN A 119 -21.76 2.06 -5.99
C ASN A 119 -20.29 1.78 -5.63
N LYS A 120 -19.51 2.85 -5.46
CA LYS A 120 -18.08 2.76 -5.14
C LYS A 120 -17.78 2.28 -3.72
N ALA A 121 -18.78 2.18 -2.84
CA ALA A 121 -18.59 1.67 -1.48
C ALA A 121 -18.63 0.14 -1.43
N GLU A 122 -19.17 -0.52 -2.45
CA GLU A 122 -19.21 -1.97 -2.56
C GLU A 122 -17.81 -2.54 -2.76
N GLN A 123 -17.39 -3.44 -1.86
CA GLN A 123 -16.15 -4.20 -2.00
C GLN A 123 -16.37 -5.38 -2.95
N THR A 124 -16.65 -5.09 -4.22
CA THR A 124 -16.88 -6.09 -5.27
C THR A 124 -15.89 -5.92 -6.43
N PRO A 125 -15.61 -6.98 -7.20
CA PRO A 125 -14.80 -6.87 -8.43
C PRO A 125 -15.30 -5.80 -9.40
N GLN A 126 -16.62 -5.67 -9.53
CA GLN A 126 -17.30 -4.74 -10.43
C GLN A 126 -17.03 -3.28 -10.05
N SER A 127 -16.80 -2.98 -8.78
CA SER A 127 -16.48 -1.64 -8.29
C SER A 127 -15.00 -1.29 -8.38
N HIS A 128 -14.11 -2.28 -8.20
CA HIS A 128 -12.69 -2.01 -7.91
C HIS A 128 -11.68 -2.72 -8.83
N ALA A 129 -12.04 -3.82 -9.48
CA ALA A 129 -11.10 -4.66 -10.24
C ALA A 129 -11.35 -4.64 -11.76
N VAL A 130 -12.57 -4.34 -12.22
CA VAL A 130 -12.95 -4.35 -13.64
C VAL A 130 -12.00 -3.53 -14.53
N ASP A 131 -11.65 -2.31 -14.11
CA ASP A 131 -10.72 -1.47 -14.87
C ASP A 131 -9.33 -2.14 -14.98
N GLY A 132 -8.89 -2.82 -13.93
CA GLY A 132 -7.62 -3.57 -13.93
C GLY A 132 -7.64 -4.78 -14.86
N VAL A 133 -8.76 -5.53 -14.90
CA VAL A 133 -8.95 -6.65 -15.84
C VAL A 133 -8.94 -6.15 -17.28
N ALA A 134 -9.65 -5.06 -17.58
CA ALA A 134 -9.64 -4.44 -18.90
C ALA A 134 -8.22 -3.98 -19.30
N LEU A 135 -7.48 -3.33 -18.40
CA LEU A 135 -6.09 -2.95 -18.66
C LEU A 135 -5.20 -4.16 -18.93
N ALA A 136 -5.33 -5.26 -18.18
CA ALA A 136 -4.54 -6.47 -18.42
C ALA A 136 -4.90 -7.13 -19.76
N ALA A 137 -6.19 -7.21 -20.08
CA ALA A 137 -6.68 -7.79 -21.33
C ALA A 137 -6.19 -7.04 -22.58
N SER A 138 -5.97 -5.72 -22.48
CA SER A 138 -5.45 -4.88 -23.58
C SER A 138 -4.09 -5.30 -24.14
N GLU A 139 -3.38 -6.16 -23.42
CA GLU A 139 -2.12 -6.73 -23.89
C GLU A 139 -2.31 -7.87 -24.87
N PHE A 140 -3.47 -8.52 -24.84
CA PHE A 140 -3.80 -9.69 -25.64
C PHE A 140 -4.87 -9.41 -26.71
N THR A 141 -5.65 -8.34 -26.54
CA THR A 141 -6.64 -7.88 -27.51
C THR A 141 -6.48 -6.39 -27.79
N GLU A 142 -6.69 -5.99 -29.04
CA GLU A 142 -6.61 -4.60 -29.49
C GLU A 142 -7.55 -4.34 -30.66
N TYR A 143 -8.19 -3.17 -30.66
CA TYR A 143 -8.98 -2.71 -31.80
C TYR A 143 -8.05 -2.15 -32.88
N ARG A 144 -7.95 -2.86 -34.01
CA ARG A 144 -7.02 -2.51 -35.10
C ARG A 144 -7.79 -2.15 -36.36
N LYS A 145 -7.36 -1.05 -36.98
CA LYS A 145 -7.78 -0.71 -38.35
C LYS A 145 -7.06 -1.64 -39.32
N TYR A 146 -7.78 -2.12 -40.32
CA TYR A 146 -7.19 -2.86 -41.42
C TYR A 146 -7.54 -2.19 -42.75
N HIS A 147 -6.56 -2.22 -43.65
CA HIS A 147 -6.70 -1.77 -45.03
C HIS A 147 -6.36 -2.95 -45.92
N ARG A 148 -7.38 -3.54 -46.55
CA ARG A 148 -7.23 -4.51 -47.64
C ARG A 148 -7.51 -3.79 -48.96
N ASN A 149 -7.05 -4.36 -50.07
CA ASN A 149 -7.17 -3.76 -51.40
C ASN A 149 -8.62 -3.31 -51.71
N ASP A 150 -9.62 -4.09 -51.28
CA ASP A 150 -11.04 -3.81 -51.56
C ASP A 150 -11.88 -3.43 -50.33
N SER A 151 -11.29 -3.32 -49.14
CA SER A 151 -12.07 -3.01 -47.92
C SER A 151 -11.24 -2.30 -46.87
N ARG A 152 -11.80 -1.24 -46.28
CA ARG A 152 -11.25 -0.54 -45.12
C ARG A 152 -12.19 -0.73 -43.96
N GLY A 153 -11.66 -1.17 -42.83
CA GLY A 153 -12.46 -1.44 -41.64
C GLY A 153 -11.63 -1.37 -40.38
N ALA A 154 -12.27 -1.68 -39.26
CA ALA A 154 -11.58 -1.87 -38.00
C ALA A 154 -12.30 -2.97 -37.24
N ASP A 155 -11.51 -3.84 -36.62
CA ASP A 155 -12.04 -4.95 -35.84
C ASP A 155 -11.10 -5.27 -34.68
N TRP A 156 -11.61 -6.03 -33.73
CA TRP A 156 -10.84 -6.55 -32.62
C TRP A 156 -9.93 -7.68 -33.09
N SER A 157 -8.66 -7.58 -32.71
CA SER A 157 -7.64 -8.60 -32.97
C SER A 157 -7.16 -9.17 -31.65
N GLY A 158 -7.12 -10.50 -31.56
CA GLY A 158 -6.73 -11.23 -30.36
C GLY A 158 -7.91 -11.82 -29.60
N LEU A 159 -7.63 -12.68 -28.62
CA LEU A 159 -8.65 -13.39 -27.84
C LEU A 159 -8.25 -13.37 -26.37
N VAL A 160 -9.22 -13.07 -25.50
CA VAL A 160 -9.07 -13.14 -24.05
C VAL A 160 -10.27 -13.84 -23.46
N ASN A 161 -10.03 -14.87 -22.65
CA ASN A 161 -11.08 -15.49 -21.86
C ASN A 161 -10.99 -15.00 -20.41
N ILE A 162 -12.07 -14.39 -19.91
CA ILE A 162 -12.14 -13.89 -18.54
C ILE A 162 -12.71 -15.00 -17.65
N THR A 163 -11.91 -15.42 -16.68
CA THR A 163 -12.30 -16.45 -15.71
C THR A 163 -12.58 -15.84 -14.34
N SER A 164 -13.36 -16.56 -13.53
CA SER A 164 -13.59 -16.17 -12.14
C SER A 164 -12.30 -16.28 -11.34
N ALA A 165 -12.05 -15.28 -10.48
CA ALA A 165 -10.87 -15.23 -9.62
C ALA A 165 -11.26 -14.75 -8.21
N ASN A 166 -10.46 -15.13 -7.22
CA ASN A 166 -10.65 -14.67 -5.85
C ASN A 166 -10.50 -13.14 -5.76
N PHE A 167 -11.52 -12.48 -5.20
CA PHE A 167 -11.46 -11.06 -4.89
C PHE A 167 -10.96 -10.85 -3.47
N VAL A 168 -9.94 -10.02 -3.33
CA VAL A 168 -9.28 -9.76 -2.05
C VAL A 168 -9.04 -8.26 -1.89
N VAL A 169 -9.36 -7.76 -0.71
CA VAL A 169 -9.15 -6.39 -0.26
C VAL A 169 -7.81 -6.31 0.46
N ILE A 170 -7.03 -5.31 0.09
CA ILE A 170 -5.71 -5.03 0.65
C ILE A 170 -5.69 -3.63 1.24
N HIS A 171 -5.20 -3.48 2.47
CA HIS A 171 -4.93 -2.15 3.03
C HIS A 171 -3.63 -2.10 3.82
N ARG A 172 -3.25 -0.89 4.24
CA ARG A 172 -2.11 -0.69 5.13
C ARG A 172 -2.50 -1.07 6.55
N PRO A 173 -1.62 -1.71 7.30
CA PRO A 173 -1.77 -1.79 8.75
C PRO A 173 -1.84 -0.37 9.32
N PRO A 174 -2.90 0.02 10.04
CA PRO A 174 -3.07 1.36 10.62
C PRO A 174 -2.20 1.51 11.88
N VAL A 175 -0.90 1.34 11.70
CA VAL A 175 0.08 1.50 12.76
C VAL A 175 0.14 2.96 13.17
N SER A 176 -0.13 3.23 14.45
CA SER A 176 0.16 4.53 15.03
C SER A 176 1.65 4.82 14.88
N ARG A 177 1.98 5.76 13.99
CA ARG A 177 3.35 6.23 13.82
C ARG A 177 3.78 6.92 15.11
N ARG A 178 5.08 6.92 15.39
CA ARG A 178 5.66 7.70 16.49
C ARG A 178 5.11 9.12 16.41
N GLN A 179 4.22 9.45 17.33
CA GLN A 179 3.86 10.83 17.50
C GLN A 179 5.12 11.52 17.98
N LEU A 180 5.52 12.59 17.28
CA LEU A 180 6.56 13.50 17.75
C LEU A 180 6.18 14.14 19.11
N HIS A 181 4.99 13.79 19.65
CA HIS A 181 4.13 14.51 20.58
C HIS A 181 3.80 13.78 21.88
N LEU A 182 4.42 12.62 22.15
CA LEU A 182 5.00 12.36 23.49
C LEU A 182 6.22 13.29 23.67
N MET A 183 5.90 14.57 23.59
CA MET A 183 6.77 15.68 23.19
C MET A 183 7.75 16.06 24.29
N VAL A 184 7.27 15.89 25.52
CA VAL A 184 7.99 16.17 26.74
C VAL A 184 8.78 14.91 27.09
N PRO A 185 10.12 14.99 27.12
CA PRO A 185 10.91 13.88 27.65
C PRO A 185 10.50 13.61 29.11
N ALA A 186 10.57 12.35 29.52
CA ALA A 186 10.46 12.01 30.93
C ALA A 186 11.67 12.57 31.70
N LYS A 187 11.63 12.52 33.04
CA LYS A 187 12.80 12.79 33.88
C LYS A 187 13.98 11.95 33.37
N GLY A 188 15.11 12.59 33.07
CA GLY A 188 16.26 11.95 32.40
C GLY A 188 16.34 12.12 30.88
N GLY A 189 15.53 12.98 30.26
CA GLY A 189 15.70 13.41 28.85
C GLY A 189 15.18 12.43 27.79
N ASN A 190 14.82 11.21 28.19
CA ASN A 190 14.33 10.17 27.29
C ASN A 190 12.82 10.29 27.03
N ARG A 191 12.43 10.18 25.75
CA ARG A 191 11.00 10.13 25.38
C ARG A 191 10.46 8.72 25.53
N ARG A 192 9.19 8.60 25.92
CA ARG A 192 8.49 7.31 26.00
C ARG A 192 8.55 6.59 24.65
N LYS A 193 8.91 5.31 24.66
CA LYS A 193 8.84 4.44 23.48
C LYS A 193 7.36 4.19 23.15
N TYR A 194 6.81 4.96 22.21
CA TYR A 194 5.44 4.81 21.70
C TYR A 194 5.42 4.95 20.18
N GLY A 195 4.54 4.21 19.51
CA GLY A 195 4.42 4.23 18.05
C GLY A 195 5.61 3.62 17.31
N GLY A 196 6.39 2.74 17.98
CA GLY A 196 7.35 1.89 17.32
C GLY A 196 6.66 0.87 16.41
N THR A 197 7.34 0.47 15.34
CA THR A 197 6.90 -0.59 14.43
C THR A 197 7.31 -1.98 14.90
N VAL A 198 8.21 -2.07 15.87
CA VAL A 198 8.66 -3.32 16.50
C VAL A 198 8.25 -3.30 17.96
N THR A 199 7.64 -4.39 18.41
CA THR A 199 7.26 -4.65 19.80
C THR A 199 8.49 -4.96 20.66
N ARG A 200 8.34 -4.94 21.98
CA ARG A 200 9.41 -5.37 22.91
C ARG A 200 9.78 -6.85 22.78
N HIS A 201 8.94 -7.63 22.11
CA HIS A 201 9.04 -9.09 22.00
C HIS A 201 9.56 -9.55 20.62
N GLY A 202 10.12 -8.65 19.81
CA GLY A 202 10.71 -8.99 18.51
C GLY A 202 9.72 -9.11 17.33
N PHE A 203 8.41 -9.03 17.59
CA PHE A 203 7.40 -8.95 16.54
C PHE A 203 7.27 -7.55 15.97
N ARG A 204 7.03 -7.42 14.66
CA ARG A 204 6.70 -6.16 14.00
C ARG A 204 5.20 -5.98 13.92
N LYS A 205 4.72 -4.75 13.99
CA LYS A 205 3.31 -4.46 13.76
C LYS A 205 2.94 -4.79 12.31
N GLY A 206 1.86 -5.55 12.14
CA GLY A 206 1.49 -6.16 10.87
C GLY A 206 2.17 -7.51 10.58
N ASP A 207 2.98 -8.07 11.49
CA ASP A 207 3.37 -9.48 11.39
C ASP A 207 2.10 -10.33 11.54
N LEU A 208 1.94 -11.34 10.68
CA LEU A 208 0.88 -12.34 10.83
C LEU A 208 1.36 -13.40 11.84
N VAL A 209 0.55 -13.65 12.85
CA VAL A 209 0.89 -14.56 13.95
C VAL A 209 -0.26 -15.52 14.22
N ILE A 210 0.08 -16.68 14.76
CA ILE A 210 -0.85 -17.54 15.48
C ILE A 210 -0.59 -17.37 16.97
N ALA A 211 -1.64 -17.28 17.77
CA ALA A 211 -1.54 -17.10 19.20
C ALA A 211 -2.61 -17.90 19.94
N GLU A 212 -2.27 -18.41 21.12
CA GLU A 212 -3.17 -19.25 21.92
C GLU A 212 -3.51 -18.62 23.27
N LYS A 213 -4.79 -18.64 23.62
CA LYS A 213 -5.28 -18.21 24.94
C LYS A 213 -6.41 -19.12 25.40
N LYS A 214 -6.24 -19.74 26.57
CA LYS A 214 -7.21 -20.67 27.17
C LYS A 214 -7.61 -21.82 26.20
N GLY A 215 -6.63 -22.41 25.51
CA GLY A 215 -6.86 -23.49 24.54
C GLY A 215 -7.44 -23.05 23.20
N ILE A 216 -7.77 -21.77 23.03
CA ILE A 216 -8.29 -21.22 21.77
C ILE A 216 -7.12 -20.62 20.97
N GLN A 217 -6.89 -21.15 19.77
CA GLN A 217 -5.96 -20.58 18.81
C GLN A 217 -6.63 -19.48 17.99
N SER A 218 -5.91 -18.39 17.75
CA SER A 218 -6.35 -17.25 16.95
C SER A 218 -5.24 -16.83 16.01
N ILE A 219 -5.59 -16.57 14.76
CA ILE A 219 -4.67 -16.01 13.77
C ILE A 219 -5.05 -14.55 13.54
N GLY A 220 -4.05 -13.68 13.50
CA GLY A 220 -4.26 -12.27 13.21
C GLY A 220 -2.94 -11.51 13.11
N TRP A 221 -3.05 -10.20 13.09
CA TRP A 221 -1.91 -9.30 12.92
C TRP A 221 -1.49 -8.65 14.21
N VAL A 222 -0.19 -8.54 14.43
CA VAL A 222 0.36 -7.83 15.59
C VAL A 222 0.02 -6.34 15.49
N SER A 223 -0.70 -5.80 16.47
CA SER A 223 -1.10 -4.39 16.51
C SER A 223 -0.36 -3.58 17.58
N GLY A 224 0.18 -4.24 18.60
CA GLY A 224 0.94 -3.60 19.67
C GLY A 224 1.38 -4.58 20.76
N ASP A 225 1.88 -4.03 21.86
CA ASP A 225 2.42 -4.81 22.97
C ASP A 225 2.31 -4.08 24.31
N THR A 226 2.26 -4.87 25.38
CA THR A 226 2.46 -4.43 26.76
C THR A 226 3.83 -4.92 27.25
N LYS A 227 4.06 -4.91 28.57
CA LYS A 227 5.32 -5.42 29.14
C LYS A 227 5.51 -6.91 28.83
N ASN A 228 4.45 -7.71 28.93
CA ASN A 228 4.53 -9.18 28.85
C ASN A 228 3.65 -9.80 27.74
N GLN A 229 2.82 -8.99 27.08
CA GLN A 229 1.84 -9.48 26.12
C GLN A 229 1.94 -8.77 24.77
N VAL A 230 1.52 -9.47 23.73
CA VAL A 230 1.36 -8.95 22.36
C VAL A 230 -0.13 -8.82 22.07
N SER A 231 -0.53 -7.70 21.49
CA SER A 231 -1.90 -7.47 21.02
C SER A 231 -2.01 -7.95 19.59
N VAL A 232 -3.00 -8.82 19.34
CA VAL A 232 -3.30 -9.36 18.01
C VAL A 232 -4.68 -8.85 17.60
N SER A 233 -4.78 -8.34 16.37
CA SER A 233 -5.98 -7.77 15.78
C SER A 233 -6.39 -8.53 14.52
N ASP A 234 -7.65 -8.41 14.14
CA ASP A 234 -8.16 -8.89 12.86
C ASP A 234 -7.78 -7.95 11.70
N PHE A 235 -8.33 -8.22 10.52
CA PHE A 235 -8.12 -7.44 9.31
C PHE A 235 -8.56 -5.98 9.48
N ASP A 236 -9.75 -5.76 10.09
CA ASP A 236 -10.30 -4.43 10.39
C ASP A 236 -9.56 -3.71 11.53
N TRP A 237 -8.47 -4.31 12.01
CA TRP A 237 -7.62 -3.82 13.10
C TRP A 237 -8.31 -3.78 14.46
N LYS A 238 -9.45 -4.45 14.60
CA LYS A 238 -10.12 -4.65 15.88
C LYS A 238 -9.35 -5.71 16.66
N ARG A 239 -9.01 -5.39 17.91
CA ARG A 239 -8.18 -6.26 18.75
C ARG A 239 -8.96 -7.53 19.10
N ILE A 240 -8.47 -8.68 18.67
CA ILE A 240 -9.00 -10.00 19.02
C ILE A 240 -8.74 -10.24 20.51
N ALA A 241 -7.46 -10.22 20.91
CA ALA A 241 -7.07 -10.33 22.30
C ALA A 241 -5.62 -9.87 22.53
N GLN A 242 -5.21 -9.93 23.79
CA GLN A 242 -3.81 -9.86 24.21
C GLN A 242 -3.36 -11.24 24.67
N PHE A 243 -2.21 -11.66 24.16
CA PHE A 243 -1.62 -12.97 24.34
C PHE A 243 -0.27 -12.82 25.03
N THR A 244 0.07 -13.73 25.94
CA THR A 244 1.42 -13.79 26.52
C THR A 244 2.43 -13.97 25.40
N ALA A 245 3.53 -13.21 25.41
CA ALA A 245 4.48 -13.19 24.30
C ALA A 245 5.04 -14.57 23.93
N SER A 246 5.22 -15.47 24.91
CA SER A 246 5.67 -16.86 24.69
C SER A 246 4.64 -17.74 23.97
N LYS A 247 3.36 -17.35 23.97
CA LYS A 247 2.26 -18.05 23.29
C LYS A 247 1.93 -17.46 21.93
N VAL A 248 2.82 -16.67 21.36
CA VAL A 248 2.66 -16.04 20.05
C VAL A 248 3.76 -16.55 19.14
N GLN A 249 3.36 -17.10 18.00
CA GLN A 249 4.27 -17.62 16.98
C GLN A 249 4.11 -16.84 15.69
N LEU A 250 5.24 -16.45 15.11
CA LEU A 250 5.30 -15.76 13.82
C LEU A 250 4.95 -16.73 12.69
N LEU A 251 3.98 -16.38 11.86
CA LEU A 251 3.69 -17.08 10.61
C LEU A 251 4.38 -16.37 9.43
N TYR A 252 4.13 -15.07 9.28
CA TYR A 252 4.72 -14.26 8.21
C TYR A 252 5.15 -12.88 8.72
N ARG A 253 6.31 -12.42 8.25
CA ARG A 253 6.77 -11.06 8.52
C ARG A 253 5.92 -10.04 7.78
N SER A 254 5.75 -8.89 8.42
CA SER A 254 5.03 -7.74 7.89
C SER A 254 5.68 -7.24 6.60
N THR A 255 4.94 -7.35 5.49
CA THR A 255 5.21 -6.67 4.21
C THR A 255 4.63 -5.25 4.20
N GLY A 256 3.97 -4.85 5.30
CA GLY A 256 3.23 -3.60 5.40
C GLY A 256 1.92 -3.60 4.62
N LEU A 257 1.41 -4.79 4.28
CA LEU A 257 0.11 -5.06 3.68
C LEU A 257 -0.72 -5.95 4.61
N LEU A 258 -2.01 -5.66 4.72
CA LEU A 258 -3.03 -6.54 5.29
C LEU A 258 -3.91 -7.03 4.15
N VAL A 259 -4.27 -8.30 4.19
CA VAL A 259 -4.97 -8.99 3.10
C VAL A 259 -6.16 -9.72 3.74
N ASN A 260 -7.40 -9.44 3.32
CA ASN A 260 -8.56 -10.18 3.82
C ASN A 260 -8.63 -11.54 3.14
N CYS A 261 -7.73 -12.45 3.47
CA CYS A 261 -7.83 -13.78 2.90
C CYS A 261 -8.79 -14.63 3.76
N PRO A 262 -10.00 -14.97 3.29
CA PRO A 262 -10.88 -15.92 3.95
C PRO A 262 -10.37 -17.38 3.90
N GLN A 263 -9.23 -17.66 3.26
CA GLN A 263 -8.81 -19.03 2.92
C GLN A 263 -7.42 -19.46 3.46
N ARG A 264 -6.73 -18.61 4.23
CA ARG A 264 -5.55 -19.03 5.03
C ARG A 264 -5.90 -19.46 6.46
N LEU A 265 -7.19 -19.59 6.77
CA LEU A 265 -7.72 -19.97 8.08
C LEU A 265 -8.28 -21.40 8.12
N SER A 266 -7.95 -22.28 7.17
CA SER A 266 -8.08 -23.72 7.43
C SER A 266 -6.90 -24.16 8.31
N VAL A 267 -6.92 -23.77 9.59
CA VAL A 267 -6.29 -24.60 10.64
C VAL A 267 -7.22 -25.79 10.85
N ARG A 268 -7.30 -26.65 9.85
CA ARG A 268 -7.93 -27.97 9.92
C ARG A 268 -7.11 -28.90 9.04
N ASN A 269 -6.08 -29.48 9.66
CA ASN A 269 -5.63 -30.88 9.55
C ASN A 269 -4.12 -30.97 9.78
N ALA A 270 -3.71 -31.24 11.03
CA ALA A 270 -2.58 -32.11 11.38
C ALA A 270 -2.53 -32.37 12.89
N SER A 271 -3.69 -32.64 13.50
CA SER A 271 -3.81 -33.40 14.75
C SER A 271 -4.51 -34.70 14.40
N SER A 272 -3.82 -35.56 13.64
CA SER A 272 -4.18 -36.96 13.40
C SER A 272 -3.07 -37.67 12.61
N VAL A 273 -1.88 -37.81 13.21
CA VAL A 273 -0.97 -38.93 12.90
C VAL A 273 -0.43 -39.42 14.25
N ALA A 274 -1.31 -40.12 14.96
CA ALA A 274 -0.99 -40.96 16.09
C ALA A 274 -1.98 -42.13 16.04
N ALA A 275 -1.62 -43.12 15.25
CA ALA A 275 -1.99 -44.53 15.34
C ALA A 275 -0.88 -45.29 14.61
#